data_AF-A0A0F9NIB7-F1
#
_entry.id   AF-A0A0F9NIB7-F1
#
_cell.length_a   1.000
_cell.length_b   1.000
_cell.length_c   1.000
_cell.angle_alpha   90.00
_cell.angle_beta   90.00
_cell.angle_gamma   90.00
#
_symmetry.space_group_name_H-M   'P 1'
#
loop_
_entity.id
_entity.type
_entity.pdbx_description
1 polymer ?
#
loop_
_entity_poly.entity_id
_entity_poly.type
_entity_poly.pdbx_seq_one_letter_code
_entity_poly.pdbx_strand_id
1 'polypeptide(L)'
;MVTKAEINSGPSIYDLDTHPRLDFTRIVGNAKPTEVTRGIISGFSLPVYNSDDEELYMENDIPDTYCEVRDLTVHIHCYIDTANNAKKFKLQIEWEHFTVGMDIIPATANTLTAETTTGNDSQYQSYEVEMTIDYDIDGGDIIHIMDELHIRLRRIAASQDEIAGEVVITKIGIVIPSDRLGV
;
A
#
# COMPACT_ATOMS: atom_id res chain seq x y z
N MET A 1 0.39 -0.82 55.19
CA MET A 1 1.46 -0.95 54.18
C MET A 1 0.78 -1.39 52.90
N VAL A 2 0.58 -0.49 51.95
CA VAL A 2 0.04 -0.83 50.62
C VAL A 2 1.22 -0.73 49.66
N THR A 3 1.61 -1.88 49.11
CA THR A 3 2.67 -1.99 48.10
C THR A 3 2.19 -1.28 46.83
N LYS A 4 2.98 -0.31 46.38
CA LYS A 4 2.74 0.42 45.13
C LYS A 4 2.90 -0.59 44.00
N ALA A 5 1.81 -0.91 43.30
CA ALA A 5 1.88 -1.69 42.08
C ALA A 5 2.61 -0.86 41.03
N GLU A 6 3.79 -1.30 40.61
CA GLU A 6 4.48 -0.76 39.46
C GLU A 6 3.68 -1.16 38.22
N ILE A 7 2.98 -0.21 37.63
CA ILE A 7 2.40 -0.37 36.30
C ILE A 7 3.59 -0.36 35.35
N ASN A 8 4.03 -1.55 34.94
CA ASN A 8 4.89 -1.72 33.77
C ASN A 8 4.08 -1.36 32.52
N SER A 9 3.90 -0.06 32.26
CA SER A 9 3.52 0.39 30.92
C SER A 9 4.76 0.25 30.06
N GLY A 10 4.86 -0.85 29.32
CA GLY A 10 5.81 -0.93 28.21
C GLY A 10 5.66 0.28 27.28
N PRO A 11 6.67 0.57 26.45
CA PRO A 11 6.56 1.66 25.48
C PRO A 11 5.27 1.46 24.66
N SER A 12 4.44 2.49 24.63
CA SER A 12 3.22 2.48 23.83
C SER A 12 3.62 2.61 22.37
N ILE A 13 3.16 1.69 21.52
CA ILE A 13 3.33 1.78 20.08
C ILE A 13 2.17 2.60 19.53
N TYR A 14 2.46 3.54 18.64
CA TYR A 14 1.49 4.40 17.96
C TYR A 14 1.50 4.12 16.47
N ASP A 15 0.36 4.18 15.81
CA ASP A 15 0.25 3.97 14.37
C ASP A 15 0.22 5.31 13.64
N LEU A 16 1.21 5.55 12.77
CA LEU A 16 1.27 6.74 11.92
C LEU A 16 0.77 6.38 10.51
N ASP A 17 -0.35 6.95 10.07
CA ASP A 17 -0.82 6.84 8.68
C ASP A 17 -0.12 7.92 7.82
N THR A 18 0.71 7.46 6.90
CA THR A 18 1.41 8.30 5.92
C THR A 18 0.86 8.07 4.53
N HIS A 19 0.84 9.10 3.69
CA HIS A 19 0.37 8.99 2.31
C HIS A 19 1.56 9.16 1.36
N PRO A 20 1.94 8.11 0.62
CA PRO A 20 3.07 8.19 -0.29
C PRO A 20 2.83 9.23 -1.39
N ARG A 21 3.90 9.83 -1.87
CA ARG A 21 3.88 10.72 -3.03
C ARG A 21 3.75 9.88 -4.30
N LEU A 22 2.74 10.18 -5.10
CA LEU A 22 2.50 9.54 -6.38
C LEU A 22 3.37 10.19 -7.48
N ASP A 23 4.03 9.39 -8.33
CA ASP A 23 4.72 9.88 -9.52
C ASP A 23 3.73 10.16 -10.66
N PHE A 24 3.12 11.34 -10.60
CA PHE A 24 2.21 11.82 -11.63
C PHE A 24 2.87 11.98 -13.00
N THR A 25 4.19 12.24 -13.06
CA THR A 25 4.88 12.44 -14.34
C THR A 25 4.85 11.16 -15.15
N ARG A 26 5.14 10.03 -14.49
CA ARG A 26 5.08 8.71 -15.12
C ARG A 26 3.66 8.32 -15.52
N ILE A 27 2.68 8.58 -14.65
CA ILE A 27 1.28 8.23 -14.92
C ILE A 27 0.72 9.00 -16.12
N VAL A 28 0.93 10.32 -16.17
CA VAL A 28 0.43 11.17 -17.27
C VAL A 28 1.15 10.90 -18.59
N GLY A 29 2.38 10.40 -18.53
CA GLY A 29 3.14 9.96 -19.72
C GLY A 29 2.53 8.75 -20.42
N ASN A 30 1.72 7.97 -19.71
CA ASN A 30 1.14 6.72 -20.20
C ASN A 30 -0.36 6.88 -20.48
N ALA A 31 -0.91 6.02 -21.35
CA ALA A 31 -2.35 6.02 -21.63
C ALA A 31 -3.17 5.45 -20.45
N LYS A 32 -2.50 4.76 -19.52
CA LYS A 32 -3.06 4.07 -18.35
C LYS A 32 -2.04 4.12 -17.21
N PRO A 33 -2.49 4.02 -15.94
CA PRO A 33 -3.89 4.00 -15.50
C PRO A 33 -4.61 5.33 -15.80
N THR A 34 -5.93 5.27 -15.99
CA THR A 34 -6.71 6.47 -16.37
C THR A 34 -7.29 7.16 -15.14
N GLU A 35 -7.23 8.50 -15.10
CA GLU A 35 -7.90 9.25 -14.04
C GLU A 35 -9.42 9.17 -14.21
N VAL A 36 -10.12 8.80 -13.14
CA VAL A 36 -11.58 8.71 -13.10
C VAL A 36 -12.08 9.57 -11.94
N THR A 37 -13.19 10.26 -12.17
CA THR A 37 -13.86 11.09 -11.14
C THR A 37 -15.30 10.64 -10.95
N ARG A 38 -15.72 10.52 -9.69
CA ARG A 38 -17.09 10.28 -9.26
C ARG A 38 -17.50 11.27 -8.18
N GLY A 39 -18.30 12.26 -8.56
CA GLY A 39 -18.68 13.34 -7.65
C GLY A 39 -17.45 14.13 -7.22
N ILE A 40 -17.11 14.10 -5.93
CA ILE A 40 -15.92 14.75 -5.37
C ILE A 40 -14.72 13.81 -5.21
N ILE A 41 -14.89 12.52 -5.53
CA ILE A 41 -13.86 11.49 -5.37
C ILE A 41 -13.16 11.32 -6.72
N SER A 42 -11.85 11.50 -6.76
CA SER A 42 -11.00 11.16 -7.89
C SER A 42 -10.10 9.97 -7.54
N GLY A 43 -9.62 9.30 -8.59
CA GLY A 43 -8.74 8.15 -8.45
C GLY A 43 -8.22 7.67 -9.79
N PHE A 44 -7.47 6.58 -9.78
CA PHE A 44 -6.89 5.97 -10.96
C PHE A 44 -7.50 4.60 -11.22
N SER A 45 -8.02 4.40 -12.43
CA SER A 45 -8.59 3.13 -12.86
C SER A 45 -7.48 2.17 -13.32
N LEU A 46 -7.40 1.02 -12.65
CA LEU A 46 -6.41 -0.02 -12.89
C LEU A 46 -7.05 -1.20 -13.67
N PRO A 47 -6.77 -1.30 -14.99
CA PRO A 47 -6.95 -2.54 -15.74
C PRO A 47 -6.06 -3.68 -15.26
N VAL A 48 -6.31 -4.90 -15.75
CA VAL A 48 -5.44 -6.04 -15.48
C VAL A 48 -4.14 -5.85 -16.25
N TYR A 49 -3.04 -5.69 -15.51
CA TYR A 49 -1.71 -5.45 -16.03
C TYR A 49 -1.33 -6.39 -17.18
N ASN A 50 -0.94 -5.80 -18.31
CA ASN A 50 -0.55 -6.52 -19.53
C ASN A 50 0.82 -6.06 -20.07
N SER A 51 1.74 -5.66 -19.19
CA SER A 51 3.06 -5.11 -19.56
C SER A 51 3.00 -3.83 -20.41
N ASP A 52 2.00 -2.99 -20.14
CA ASP A 52 1.66 -1.75 -20.83
C ASP A 52 1.57 -0.55 -19.86
N ASP A 53 2.46 -0.54 -18.86
CA ASP A 53 2.62 0.55 -17.88
C ASP A 53 1.35 0.88 -17.06
N GLU A 54 0.44 -0.08 -16.90
CA GLU A 54 -0.80 0.01 -16.11
C GLU A 54 -0.56 -0.03 -14.58
N GLU A 55 0.38 0.78 -14.10
CA GLU A 55 0.91 0.71 -12.74
C GLU A 55 0.98 2.10 -12.10
N LEU A 56 0.82 2.15 -10.78
CA LEU A 56 1.05 3.35 -9.98
C LEU A 56 2.40 3.25 -9.29
N TYR A 57 3.20 4.30 -9.40
CA TYR A 57 4.53 4.42 -8.78
C TYR A 57 4.47 5.45 -7.66
N MET A 58 5.04 5.09 -6.52
CA MET A 58 4.94 5.84 -5.29
C MET A 58 6.23 5.79 -4.50
N GLU A 59 6.48 6.84 -3.75
CA GLU A 59 7.58 6.92 -2.78
C GLU A 59 7.07 7.42 -1.43
N ASN A 60 7.70 6.99 -0.34
CA ASN A 60 7.42 7.45 1.00
C ASN A 60 8.70 7.47 1.82
N ASP A 61 8.88 8.49 2.65
CA ASP A 61 9.98 8.52 3.61
C ASP A 61 9.56 7.79 4.89
N ILE A 62 10.39 6.87 5.37
CA ILE A 62 10.20 6.24 6.67
C ILE A 62 10.51 7.28 7.77
N PRO A 63 9.57 7.60 8.67
CA PRO A 63 9.76 8.63 9.68
C PRO A 63 10.83 8.22 10.71
N ASP A 64 11.45 9.22 11.33
CA ASP A 64 12.42 9.06 12.43
C ASP A 64 11.81 8.48 13.73
N THR A 65 10.48 8.39 13.77
CA THR A 65 9.71 7.80 14.86
C THR A 65 9.36 6.32 14.62
N TYR A 66 9.71 5.74 13.48
CA TYR A 66 9.52 4.31 13.22
C TYR A 66 10.35 3.44 14.17
N CYS A 67 9.81 2.31 14.60
CA CYS A 67 10.41 1.46 15.63
C CYS A 67 11.39 0.38 15.13
N GLU A 68 11.57 0.20 13.82
CA GLU A 68 12.53 -0.72 13.18
C GLU A 68 12.40 -2.22 13.55
N VAL A 69 11.31 -2.61 14.22
CA VAL A 69 11.09 -3.99 14.70
C VAL A 69 9.67 -4.50 14.45
N ARG A 70 8.94 -3.84 13.55
CA ARG A 70 7.52 -4.10 13.29
C ARG A 70 7.20 -3.87 11.83
N ASP A 71 6.40 -4.77 11.28
CA ASP A 71 5.87 -4.67 9.94
C ASP A 71 5.08 -3.38 9.68
N LEU A 72 5.11 -2.93 8.44
CA LEU A 72 4.31 -1.81 7.96
C LEU A 72 3.02 -2.37 7.32
N THR A 73 1.92 -1.63 7.41
CA THR A 73 0.67 -2.03 6.73
C THR A 73 0.33 -1.04 5.63
N VAL A 74 0.17 -1.54 4.40
CA VAL A 74 -0.29 -0.73 3.27
C VAL A 74 -1.79 -0.88 3.13
N HIS A 75 -2.51 0.24 3.22
CA HIS A 75 -3.96 0.34 3.06
C HIS A 75 -4.27 0.90 1.68
N ILE A 76 -5.03 0.17 0.89
CA ILE A 76 -5.46 0.59 -0.44
C ILE A 76 -6.98 0.73 -0.43
N HIS A 77 -7.47 1.96 -0.59
CA HIS A 77 -8.90 2.23 -0.71
C HIS A 77 -9.27 2.31 -2.19
N CYS A 78 -10.24 1.51 -2.59
CA CYS A 78 -10.67 1.45 -3.97
C CYS A 78 -12.19 1.27 -4.11
N TYR A 79 -12.68 1.36 -5.34
CA TYR A 79 -14.03 0.92 -5.69
C TYR A 79 -14.05 0.19 -7.03
N ILE A 80 -15.06 -0.64 -7.25
CA ILE A 80 -15.28 -1.33 -8.55
C ILE A 80 -16.07 -0.43 -9.51
N ASP A 81 -15.66 -0.34 -10.76
CA ASP A 81 -16.34 0.52 -11.75
C ASP A 81 -17.59 -0.13 -12.37
N THR A 82 -17.85 -1.40 -12.08
CA THR A 82 -18.89 -2.24 -12.68
C THR A 82 -19.53 -3.09 -11.59
N ALA A 83 -20.86 -3.31 -11.66
CA ALA A 83 -21.54 -4.20 -10.73
C ALA A 83 -21.09 -5.65 -10.92
N ASN A 84 -20.93 -6.40 -9.84
CA ASN A 84 -20.41 -7.76 -9.86
C ASN A 84 -21.25 -8.71 -9.00
N ASN A 85 -21.18 -10.00 -9.31
CA ASN A 85 -21.84 -11.05 -8.54
C ASN A 85 -20.84 -12.17 -8.24
N ALA A 86 -20.34 -12.18 -7.00
CA ALA A 86 -19.37 -13.15 -6.50
C ALA A 86 -18.09 -13.23 -7.36
N LYS A 87 -17.65 -12.09 -7.90
CA LYS A 87 -16.42 -11.96 -8.71
C LYS A 87 -15.24 -11.54 -7.85
N LYS A 88 -14.04 -11.51 -8.42
CA LYS A 88 -12.80 -11.23 -7.70
C LYS A 88 -11.92 -10.26 -8.45
N PHE A 89 -11.12 -9.50 -7.70
CA PHE A 89 -9.99 -8.76 -8.24
C PHE A 89 -8.75 -9.03 -7.39
N LYS A 90 -7.57 -8.88 -7.97
CA LYS A 90 -6.31 -9.11 -7.28
C LYS A 90 -5.36 -7.92 -7.48
N LEU A 91 -4.83 -7.42 -6.37
CA LEU A 91 -3.82 -6.38 -6.36
C LEU A 91 -2.46 -6.98 -6.05
N GLN A 92 -1.43 -6.41 -6.66
CA GLN A 92 -0.04 -6.71 -6.39
C GLN A 92 0.69 -5.42 -6.04
N ILE A 93 1.43 -5.46 -4.94
CA ILE A 93 2.47 -4.50 -4.62
C ILE A 93 3.82 -5.14 -4.90
N GLU A 94 4.68 -4.39 -5.57
CA GLU A 94 6.12 -4.58 -5.49
C GLU A 94 6.72 -3.42 -4.71
N TRP A 95 7.62 -3.71 -3.79
CA TRP A 95 8.19 -2.70 -2.92
C TRP A 95 9.66 -2.96 -2.69
N GLU A 96 10.38 -1.88 -2.37
CA GLU A 96 11.78 -1.91 -2.03
C GLU A 96 12.15 -0.67 -1.21
N HIS A 97 13.21 -0.75 -0.42
CA HIS A 97 13.68 0.37 0.39
C HIS A 97 15.19 0.59 0.24
N PHE A 98 15.68 1.78 0.58
CA PHE A 98 17.12 2.06 0.68
C PHE A 98 17.40 3.33 1.49
N THR A 99 18.56 3.39 2.15
CA THR A 99 19.04 4.62 2.80
C THR A 99 19.77 5.53 1.80
N VAL A 100 19.26 6.75 1.63
CA VAL A 100 19.83 7.75 0.70
C VAL A 100 21.28 8.08 1.04
N GLY A 101 22.18 7.92 0.08
CA GLY A 101 23.60 8.24 0.23
C GLY A 101 24.41 7.19 0.99
N MET A 102 23.79 6.08 1.40
CA MET A 102 24.46 4.94 2.03
C MET A 102 24.34 3.69 1.15
N ASP A 103 23.14 3.40 0.67
CA ASP A 103 22.87 2.16 -0.07
C ASP A 103 22.91 2.36 -1.58
N ILE A 104 23.09 1.23 -2.27
CA ILE A 104 22.89 1.13 -3.71
C ILE A 104 21.40 0.91 -3.93
N ILE A 105 20.78 1.72 -4.81
CA ILE A 105 19.38 1.52 -5.21
C ILE A 105 19.19 0.06 -5.67
N PRO A 106 18.30 -0.72 -5.03
CA PRO A 106 18.21 -2.14 -5.33
C PRO A 106 17.67 -2.40 -6.74
N ALA A 107 18.12 -3.51 -7.34
CA ALA A 107 17.73 -3.92 -8.70
C ALA A 107 16.57 -4.92 -8.70
N THR A 108 16.18 -5.41 -7.52
CA THR A 108 15.07 -6.33 -7.29
C THR A 108 13.98 -5.63 -6.50
N ALA A 109 12.86 -6.31 -6.30
CA ALA A 109 11.77 -5.85 -5.46
C ALA A 109 11.09 -7.04 -4.81
N ASN A 110 10.58 -6.81 -3.60
CA ASN A 110 9.77 -7.75 -2.86
C ASN A 110 8.31 -7.69 -3.34
N THR A 111 7.61 -8.83 -3.41
CA THR A 111 6.26 -8.93 -3.97
C THR A 111 5.22 -9.35 -2.94
N LEU A 112 4.13 -8.58 -2.85
CA LEU A 112 2.94 -8.89 -2.07
C LEU A 112 1.73 -8.97 -3.00
N THR A 113 0.79 -9.88 -2.70
CA THR A 113 -0.48 -9.93 -3.44
C THR A 113 -1.65 -10.14 -2.50
N ALA A 114 -2.76 -9.46 -2.78
CA ALA A 114 -4.03 -9.68 -2.09
C ALA A 114 -5.17 -9.86 -3.09
N GLU A 115 -5.97 -10.89 -2.89
CA GLU A 115 -7.17 -11.17 -3.70
C GLU A 115 -8.42 -10.87 -2.88
N THR A 116 -9.30 -10.07 -3.45
CA THR A 116 -10.55 -9.64 -2.80
C THR A 116 -11.73 -10.23 -3.56
N THR A 117 -12.63 -10.90 -2.82
CA THR A 117 -13.88 -11.41 -3.36
C THR A 117 -14.97 -10.36 -3.18
N THR A 118 -15.57 -9.93 -4.29
CA THR A 118 -16.78 -9.11 -4.33
C THR A 118 -17.99 -9.97 -3.96
N GLY A 119 -18.99 -9.36 -3.33
CA GLY A 119 -20.31 -9.95 -3.11
C GLY A 119 -21.22 -9.79 -4.32
N ASN A 120 -22.52 -9.62 -4.07
CA ASN A 120 -23.47 -9.14 -5.08
C ASN A 120 -23.47 -7.60 -5.07
N ASP A 121 -22.30 -7.04 -5.33
CA ASP A 121 -21.99 -5.65 -5.04
C ASP A 121 -22.35 -4.77 -6.24
N SER A 122 -22.97 -3.63 -5.93
CA SER A 122 -23.34 -2.65 -6.95
C SER A 122 -22.12 -1.94 -7.51
N GLN A 123 -22.32 -1.32 -8.68
CA GLN A 123 -21.33 -0.42 -9.25
C GLN A 123 -20.88 0.60 -8.21
N TYR A 124 -19.56 0.81 -8.12
CA TYR A 124 -18.91 1.73 -7.20
C TYR A 124 -18.96 1.37 -5.71
N GLN A 125 -19.20 0.10 -5.39
CA GLN A 125 -18.95 -0.41 -4.05
C GLN A 125 -17.47 -0.21 -3.69
N SER A 126 -17.21 0.34 -2.51
CA SER A 126 -15.86 0.57 -2.00
C SER A 126 -15.31 -0.65 -1.26
N TYR A 127 -13.99 -0.80 -1.31
CA TYR A 127 -13.22 -1.82 -0.59
C TYR A 127 -11.96 -1.20 0.02
N GLU A 128 -11.49 -1.87 1.06
CA GLU A 128 -10.17 -1.67 1.65
C GLU A 128 -9.38 -2.97 1.47
N VAL A 129 -8.17 -2.84 0.94
CA VAL A 129 -7.23 -3.96 0.77
C VAL A 129 -6.00 -3.65 1.59
N GLU A 130 -5.67 -4.55 2.51
CA GLU A 130 -4.49 -4.45 3.37
C GLU A 130 -3.43 -5.44 2.90
N MET A 131 -2.18 -5.00 2.84
CA MET A 131 -1.01 -5.85 2.64
C MET A 131 0.06 -5.50 3.68
N THR A 132 0.74 -6.51 4.21
CA THR A 132 1.79 -6.33 5.22
C THR A 132 3.16 -6.38 4.57
N ILE A 133 3.92 -5.30 4.74
CA ILE A 133 5.35 -5.23 4.40
C ILE A 133 6.12 -5.74 5.61
N ASP A 134 6.77 -6.88 5.43
CA ASP A 134 7.67 -7.47 6.42
C ASP A 134 8.92 -6.60 6.54
N TYR A 135 9.18 -6.09 7.76
CA TYR A 135 10.28 -5.15 8.00
C TYR A 135 11.66 -5.79 7.84
N ASP A 136 11.79 -7.12 7.90
CA ASP A 136 13.07 -7.85 7.84
C ASP A 136 13.09 -8.95 6.77
N ILE A 137 12.29 -8.81 5.70
CA ILE A 137 12.04 -9.81 4.66
C ILE A 137 13.29 -10.52 4.12
N ASP A 138 14.42 -9.82 3.98
CA ASP A 138 15.66 -10.33 3.40
C ASP A 138 16.71 -10.77 4.45
N GLY A 139 16.33 -10.84 5.73
CA GLY A 139 17.13 -11.47 6.79
C GLY A 139 18.50 -10.83 7.02
N GLY A 140 18.54 -9.49 7.07
CA GLY A 140 19.76 -8.71 7.29
C GLY A 140 19.71 -7.28 6.75
N ASP A 141 18.73 -6.99 5.90
CA ASP A 141 18.41 -5.67 5.38
C ASP A 141 17.02 -5.26 5.90
N ILE A 142 17.02 -4.67 7.10
CA ILE A 142 15.77 -4.24 7.74
C ILE A 142 15.39 -2.86 7.19
N ILE A 143 14.10 -2.55 7.19
CA ILE A 143 13.66 -1.18 6.97
C ILE A 143 14.18 -0.32 8.13
N HIS A 144 14.90 0.73 7.82
CA HIS A 144 15.47 1.69 8.75
C HIS A 144 14.68 3.00 8.82
N ILE A 145 14.88 3.73 9.93
CA ILE A 145 14.44 5.12 9.98
C ILE A 145 15.09 5.94 8.85
N MET A 146 14.33 6.85 8.26
CA MET A 146 14.77 7.71 7.15
C MET A 146 15.07 6.99 5.82
N ASP A 147 14.72 5.71 5.68
CA ASP A 147 14.76 5.06 4.37
C ASP A 147 13.74 5.66 3.42
N GLU A 148 14.07 5.62 2.13
CA GLU A 148 13.09 5.82 1.06
C GLU A 148 12.43 4.48 0.74
N LEU A 149 11.12 4.39 0.96
CA LEU A 149 10.27 3.27 0.58
C LEU A 149 9.63 3.54 -0.78
N HIS A 150 9.96 2.73 -1.78
CA HIS A 150 9.39 2.79 -3.13
C HIS A 150 8.37 1.68 -3.33
N ILE A 151 7.21 2.04 -3.86
CA ILE A 151 6.09 1.11 -4.04
C ILE A 151 5.57 1.22 -5.47
N ARG A 152 5.40 0.05 -6.09
CA ARG A 152 4.69 -0.13 -7.36
C ARG A 152 3.42 -0.92 -7.12
N LEU A 153 2.27 -0.31 -7.41
CA LEU A 153 0.96 -0.96 -7.32
C LEU A 153 0.41 -1.26 -8.71
N ARG A 154 -0.08 -2.49 -8.90
CA ARG A 154 -0.81 -2.89 -10.10
C ARG A 154 -1.95 -3.84 -9.77
N ARG A 155 -2.93 -3.92 -10.67
CA ARG A 155 -3.92 -5.00 -10.66
C ARG A 155 -3.40 -6.14 -11.53
N ILE A 156 -3.47 -7.36 -11.01
CA ILE A 156 -3.14 -8.59 -11.74
C ILE A 156 -4.38 -9.47 -11.87
N ALA A 157 -4.29 -10.51 -12.70
CA ALA A 157 -5.39 -11.46 -12.86
C ALA A 157 -5.71 -12.15 -11.52
N ALA A 158 -6.99 -12.18 -11.18
CA ALA A 158 -7.53 -13.00 -10.11
C ALA A 158 -7.39 -14.49 -10.45
N SER A 159 -7.41 -15.32 -9.41
CA SER A 159 -7.32 -16.78 -9.52
C SER A 159 -8.43 -17.38 -10.39
N GLN A 160 -9.63 -16.81 -10.30
CA GLN A 160 -10.81 -17.17 -11.08
C GLN A 160 -11.87 -16.06 -10.91
N ASP A 161 -12.93 -16.12 -11.73
CA ASP A 161 -14.10 -15.24 -11.58
C ASP A 161 -13.73 -13.75 -11.54
N GLU A 162 -12.86 -13.30 -12.44
CA GLU A 162 -12.46 -11.89 -12.55
C GLU A 162 -13.68 -10.96 -12.66
N ILE A 163 -13.60 -9.79 -12.02
CA ILE A 163 -14.58 -8.71 -12.21
C ILE A 163 -14.68 -8.32 -13.69
N ALA A 164 -15.88 -7.92 -14.14
CA ALA A 164 -16.10 -7.56 -15.54
C ALA A 164 -15.53 -6.19 -15.96
N GLY A 165 -15.03 -5.41 -15.00
CA GLY A 165 -14.52 -4.05 -15.21
C GLY A 165 -13.18 -3.81 -14.51
N GLU A 166 -13.00 -2.61 -13.99
CA GLU A 166 -11.76 -2.12 -13.39
C GLU A 166 -11.91 -1.78 -11.90
N VAL A 167 -10.76 -1.72 -11.23
CA VAL A 167 -10.65 -1.26 -9.84
C VAL A 167 -10.11 0.16 -9.88
N VAL A 168 -10.82 1.11 -9.27
CA VAL A 168 -10.37 2.50 -9.17
C VAL A 168 -9.75 2.74 -7.81
N ILE A 169 -8.47 3.09 -7.77
CA ILE A 169 -7.72 3.39 -6.56
C ILE A 169 -7.92 4.86 -6.19
N THR A 170 -8.36 5.11 -4.96
CA THR A 170 -8.73 6.46 -4.46
C THR A 170 -7.79 6.97 -3.36
N LYS A 171 -7.22 6.06 -2.57
CA LYS A 171 -6.23 6.37 -1.55
C LYS A 171 -5.28 5.19 -1.42
N ILE A 172 -4.02 5.49 -1.18
CA ILE A 172 -3.03 4.55 -0.67
C ILE A 172 -2.46 5.20 0.59
N GLY A 173 -2.42 4.45 1.68
CA GLY A 173 -1.84 4.86 2.95
C GLY A 173 -0.88 3.78 3.45
N ILE A 174 0.09 4.18 4.25
CA ILE A 174 1.05 3.29 4.89
C ILE A 174 1.01 3.59 6.38
N VAL A 175 0.55 2.60 7.14
CA VAL A 175 0.58 2.62 8.60
C VAL A 175 1.96 2.16 9.06
N ILE A 176 2.66 3.08 9.71
CA ILE A 176 4.02 2.89 10.21
C ILE A 176 3.98 2.87 11.74
N PRO A 177 4.38 1.76 12.38
CA PRO A 177 4.38 1.63 13.83
C PRO A 177 5.52 2.43 14.45
N SER A 178 5.17 3.26 15.42
CA SER A 178 6.06 4.23 16.03
C SER A 178 6.25 3.98 17.52
N ASP A 179 7.49 4.10 18.01
CA ASP A 179 7.86 4.00 19.43
C ASP A 179 7.89 5.36 20.14
N ARG A 180 7.65 6.45 19.41
CA ARG A 180 7.69 7.84 19.90
C ARG A 180 6.34 8.50 19.66
N LEU A 181 5.92 9.32 20.62
CA LEU A 181 4.83 10.26 20.39
C LEU A 181 5.32 11.29 19.36
N GLY A 182 4.62 11.39 18.22
CA GLY A 182 4.90 12.42 17.21
C GLY A 182 5.01 13.79 17.88
N VAL A 183 6.15 14.44 17.69
CA VAL A 183 6.45 15.78 18.24
C VAL A 183 6.07 16.85 17.25
#